data_AF-A0A0J5GSR6-F1
#
_entry.id   AF-A0A0J5GSR6-F1
#
_cell.length_a   1.000
_cell.length_b   1.000
_cell.length_c   1.000
_cell.angle_alpha   90.00
_cell.angle_beta   90.00
_cell.angle_gamma   90.00
#
_symmetry.space_group_name_H-M   'P 1'
#
loop_
_entity.id
_entity.type
_entity.pdbx_description
1 polymer ?
#
loop_
_entity_poly.entity_id
_entity_poly.type
_entity_poly.pdbx_seq_one_letter_code
_entity_poly.pdbx_strand_id
1 'polypeptide(L)'
;MNMDNLFSYNSYFEKDNIEFYKWEKPKEGFMAFPEYDCKFLDFIDEVYTSGLLIGDYVNCLEGLSDEYISVIPAASLDELQAILTYYVRGERFCDGFWATAIDEKIFLKLLKRLREVRE
;
A
#
# COMPACT_ATOMS: atom_id res chain seq x y z
N MET A 1 7.73 -0.99 16.57
CA MET A 1 7.58 -1.24 15.13
C MET A 1 8.74 -2.08 14.65
N ASN A 2 8.46 -3.14 13.89
CA ASN A 2 9.50 -3.90 13.20
C ASN A 2 9.33 -3.66 11.69
N MET A 3 10.25 -2.91 11.09
CA MET A 3 10.15 -2.45 9.70
C MET A 3 11.36 -2.89 8.86
N ASP A 4 12.28 -3.65 9.43
CA ASP A 4 13.57 -3.92 8.79
C ASP A 4 13.42 -4.73 7.50
N ASN A 5 12.49 -5.70 7.44
CA ASN A 5 12.26 -6.46 6.21
C ASN A 5 11.28 -5.80 5.23
N LEU A 6 10.44 -4.84 5.66
CA LEU A 6 9.58 -4.05 4.75
C LEU A 6 10.40 -3.31 3.70
N PHE A 7 11.59 -2.83 4.07
CA PHE A 7 12.46 -2.12 3.13
C PHE A 7 13.13 -3.02 2.08
N SER A 8 13.10 -4.35 2.27
CA SER A 8 13.57 -5.31 1.26
C SER A 8 12.65 -5.35 0.02
N TYR A 9 11.37 -5.00 0.19
CA TYR A 9 10.38 -4.95 -0.89
C TYR A 9 10.55 -3.74 -1.82
N ASN A 10 11.40 -2.75 -1.50
CA ASN A 10 11.73 -1.68 -2.44
C ASN A 10 12.19 -2.26 -3.79
N SER A 11 13.11 -3.23 -3.76
CA SER A 11 13.61 -3.92 -4.96
C SER A 11 12.55 -4.75 -5.69
N TYR A 12 11.47 -5.14 -5.01
CA TYR A 12 10.35 -5.85 -5.59
C TYR A 12 9.45 -4.88 -6.37
N PHE A 13 9.08 -3.75 -5.76
CA PHE A 13 8.24 -2.73 -6.38
C PHE A 13 8.97 -1.86 -7.43
N GLU A 14 10.31 -1.84 -7.45
CA GLU A 14 11.09 -1.14 -8.47
C GLU A 14 11.14 -1.84 -9.83
N LYS A 15 10.71 -3.11 -9.90
CA LYS A 15 10.74 -3.87 -11.14
C LYS A 15 9.57 -3.48 -12.03
N ASP A 16 9.86 -2.84 -13.16
CA ASP A 16 8.84 -2.43 -14.14
C ASP A 16 8.23 -3.61 -14.94
N ASN A 17 8.78 -4.83 -14.83
CA ASN A 17 8.35 -6.01 -15.58
C ASN A 17 7.68 -7.10 -14.72
N ILE A 18 7.27 -6.79 -13.48
CA ILE A 18 6.48 -7.73 -12.67
C ILE A 18 5.00 -7.37 -12.80
N GLU A 19 4.20 -8.37 -13.14
CA GLU A 19 2.75 -8.29 -13.06
C GLU A 19 2.35 -8.62 -11.61
N PHE A 20 2.09 -7.58 -10.81
CA PHE A 20 1.80 -7.72 -9.38
C PHE A 20 0.38 -8.23 -9.09
N TYR A 21 -0.51 -8.17 -10.09
CA TYR A 21 -1.86 -8.67 -9.99
C TYR A 21 -2.42 -9.01 -11.37
N LYS A 22 -3.47 -9.83 -11.41
CA LYS A 22 -4.22 -10.19 -12.62
C LYS A 22 -5.71 -10.12 -12.32
N TRP A 23 -6.47 -9.52 -13.23
CA TRP A 23 -7.93 -9.57 -13.13
C TRP A 23 -8.44 -10.92 -13.61
N GLU A 24 -9.07 -11.69 -12.73
CA GLU A 24 -9.80 -12.88 -13.17
C GLU A 24 -10.99 -12.46 -14.03
N LYS A 25 -11.23 -13.21 -15.11
CA LYS A 25 -12.43 -12.99 -15.91
C LYS A 25 -13.65 -13.29 -15.03
N PRO A 26 -14.65 -12.40 -15.02
CA PRO A 26 -15.87 -12.65 -14.27
C PRO A 26 -16.51 -13.94 -14.78
N LYS A 27 -16.77 -14.87 -13.86
CA LYS A 27 -17.65 -16.01 -14.12
C LYS A 27 -19.08 -15.48 -14.23
N GLU A 28 -19.94 -16.17 -14.99
CA GLU A 28 -21.32 -15.73 -15.21
C GLU A 28 -22.03 -15.49 -13.86
N GLY A 29 -22.50 -14.26 -13.63
CA GLY A 29 -23.13 -13.84 -12.36
C GLY A 29 -22.19 -13.32 -11.27
N PHE A 30 -20.87 -13.28 -11.49
CA PHE A 30 -19.88 -12.78 -10.54
C PHE A 30 -19.14 -11.55 -11.09
N MET A 31 -18.77 -10.61 -10.22
CA MET A 31 -17.87 -9.51 -10.59
C MET A 31 -16.43 -10.02 -10.71
N ALA A 32 -15.62 -9.34 -11.53
CA ALA A 32 -14.20 -9.61 -11.63
C ALA A 32 -13.52 -9.19 -10.32
N PHE A 33 -12.53 -9.97 -9.89
CA PHE A 33 -11.68 -9.63 -8.75
C PHE A 33 -10.21 -9.81 -9.13
N PRO A 34 -9.29 -9.03 -8.53
CA PRO A 34 -7.88 -9.17 -8.77
C PRO A 34 -7.31 -10.35 -7.96
N GLU A 35 -6.49 -11.17 -8.62
CA GLU A 35 -5.57 -12.11 -7.98
C GLU A 35 -4.21 -11.41 -7.86
N TYR A 36 -3.69 -11.32 -6.64
CA TYR A 36 -2.41 -10.64 -6.36
C TYR A 36 -1.25 -11.64 -6.30
N ASP A 37 -0.05 -11.18 -6.69
CA ASP A 37 1.19 -11.95 -6.60
C ASP A 37 1.48 -12.36 -5.14
N CYS A 38 1.96 -13.60 -4.94
CA CYS A 38 2.22 -14.12 -3.60
C CYS A 38 3.18 -13.23 -2.80
N LYS A 39 4.19 -12.65 -3.46
CA LYS A 39 5.15 -11.78 -2.76
C LYS A 39 4.55 -10.42 -2.39
N PHE A 40 3.54 -9.96 -3.12
CA PHE A 40 2.75 -8.80 -2.72
C PHE A 40 1.91 -9.12 -1.48
N LEU A 41 1.30 -10.31 -1.43
CA LEU A 41 0.56 -10.75 -0.25
C LEU A 41 1.47 -10.89 0.98
N ASP A 42 2.69 -11.44 0.81
CA ASP A 42 3.71 -11.47 1.87
C ASP A 42 4.04 -10.06 2.40
N PHE A 43 4.16 -9.08 1.49
CA PHE A 43 4.35 -7.68 1.87
C PHE A 43 3.18 -7.15 2.71
N ILE A 44 1.93 -7.41 2.30
CA ILE A 44 0.75 -6.97 3.04
C ILE A 44 0.72 -7.60 4.44
N ASP A 45 0.98 -8.89 4.55
CA ASP A 45 1.06 -9.59 5.85
C ASP A 45 2.15 -9.02 6.75
N GLU A 46 3.30 -8.67 6.18
CA GLU A 46 4.37 -8.01 6.92
C GLU A 46 3.97 -6.60 7.38
N VAL A 47 3.24 -5.84 6.56
CA VAL A 47 2.68 -4.55 6.99
C VAL A 47 1.71 -4.73 8.17
N TYR A 48 0.82 -5.73 8.12
CA TYR A 48 -0.10 -6.02 9.23
C TYR A 48 0.63 -6.37 10.53
N THR A 49 1.78 -7.05 10.46
CA THR A 49 2.55 -7.48 11.63
C THR A 49 3.60 -6.48 12.09
N SER A 50 3.94 -5.47 11.27
CA SER A 50 4.97 -4.46 11.56
C SER A 50 4.63 -3.49 12.71
N GLY A 51 3.33 -3.31 12.99
CA GLY A 51 2.81 -2.27 13.89
C GLY A 51 2.70 -0.88 13.26
N LEU A 52 2.82 -0.76 11.93
CA LEU A 52 2.65 0.51 11.21
C LEU A 52 1.21 0.96 11.10
N LEU A 53 0.26 0.01 11.08
CA LEU A 53 -1.14 0.33 10.85
C LEU A 53 -1.77 0.97 12.08
N ILE A 54 -2.37 2.15 11.92
CA ILE A 54 -2.98 2.91 13.01
C ILE A 54 -4.50 2.83 12.98
N GLY A 55 -5.13 2.76 14.15
CA GLY A 55 -6.60 2.70 14.26
C GLY A 55 -7.27 3.99 13.77
N ASP A 56 -6.68 5.13 14.13
CA ASP A 56 -7.27 6.47 13.95
C ASP A 56 -6.80 7.17 12.66
N TYR A 57 -6.47 6.40 11.64
CA TYR A 57 -5.92 6.93 10.38
C TYR A 57 -6.84 7.96 9.72
N VAL A 58 -8.16 7.87 9.92
CA VAL A 58 -9.13 8.82 9.34
C VAL A 58 -8.88 10.24 9.85
N ASN A 59 -8.65 10.42 11.15
CA ASN A 59 -8.36 11.73 11.72
C ASN A 59 -6.98 12.24 11.28
N CYS A 60 -6.00 11.35 11.14
CA CYS A 60 -4.67 11.71 10.61
C CYS A 60 -4.70 12.11 9.12
N LEU A 61 -5.72 11.68 8.37
CA LEU A 61 -5.94 12.08 6.98
C LEU A 61 -6.80 13.34 6.84
N GLU A 62 -7.42 13.82 7.92
CA GLU A 62 -8.24 15.02 7.90
C GLU A 62 -7.40 16.25 7.52
N GLY A 63 -7.77 16.93 6.44
CA GLY A 63 -7.05 18.10 5.94
C GLY A 63 -5.88 17.79 5.00
N LEU A 64 -5.58 16.51 4.74
CA LEU A 64 -4.70 16.12 3.63
C LEU A 64 -5.47 16.15 2.30
N SER A 65 -4.74 16.36 1.20
CA SER A 65 -5.30 16.21 -0.15
C SER A 65 -5.79 14.77 -0.36
N ASP A 66 -6.93 14.59 -1.02
CA ASP A 66 -7.41 13.27 -1.45
C ASP A 66 -6.42 12.59 -2.42
N GLU A 67 -5.57 13.37 -3.09
CA GLU A 67 -4.44 12.87 -3.88
C GLU A 67 -3.23 12.58 -2.98
N TYR A 68 -3.33 11.52 -2.17
CA TYR A 68 -2.27 11.17 -1.21
C TYR A 68 -0.90 10.96 -1.87
N ILE A 69 -0.86 10.54 -3.14
CA ILE A 69 0.39 10.40 -3.89
C ILE A 69 1.26 11.67 -3.90
N SER A 70 0.62 12.85 -3.90
CA SER A 70 1.28 14.15 -3.96
C SER A 70 1.85 14.58 -2.61
N VAL A 71 1.26 14.10 -1.50
CA VAL A 71 1.68 14.47 -0.14
C VAL A 71 2.76 13.53 0.41
N ILE A 72 2.84 12.27 -0.05
CA ILE A 72 3.83 11.28 0.42
C ILE A 72 5.26 11.84 0.50
N PRO A 73 5.81 12.57 -0.49
CA PRO A 73 7.19 13.07 -0.41
C PRO A 73 7.49 13.99 0.77
N ALA A 74 6.49 14.72 1.27
CA ALA A 74 6.62 15.67 2.37
C ALA A 74 6.01 15.17 3.69
N ALA A 75 5.28 14.05 3.65
CA ALA A 75 4.57 13.51 4.79
C ALA A 75 5.52 13.14 5.95
N SER A 76 5.01 13.38 7.16
CA SER A 76 5.54 12.94 8.46
C SER A 76 5.27 11.45 8.70
N LEU A 77 5.88 10.87 9.73
CA LEU A 77 5.68 9.46 10.07
C LEU A 77 4.20 9.13 10.33
N ASP A 78 3.49 9.96 11.09
CA ASP A 78 2.09 9.75 11.43
C ASP A 78 1.20 9.79 10.17
N GLU A 79 1.44 10.75 9.27
CA GLU A 79 0.74 10.85 7.98
C GLU A 79 1.06 9.64 7.08
N LEU A 80 2.31 9.17 7.05
CA LEU A 80 2.67 7.97 6.28
C LEU A 80 2.01 6.70 6.81
N GLN A 81 1.93 6.56 8.13
CA GLN A 81 1.19 5.45 8.77
C GLN A 81 -0.30 5.52 8.43
N ALA A 82 -0.87 6.72 8.40
CA ALA A 82 -2.26 6.93 8.05
C ALA A 82 -2.54 6.57 6.57
N ILE A 83 -1.72 7.09 5.65
CA ILE A 83 -1.82 6.81 4.21
C ILE A 83 -1.60 5.31 3.94
N LEU A 84 -0.58 4.70 4.55
CA LEU A 84 -0.35 3.26 4.42
C LEU A 84 -1.56 2.45 4.92
N THR A 85 -2.15 2.86 6.05
CA THR A 85 -3.35 2.21 6.58
C THR A 85 -4.53 2.33 5.63
N TYR A 86 -4.73 3.50 5.04
CA TYR A 86 -5.77 3.73 4.05
C TYR A 86 -5.64 2.76 2.86
N TYR A 87 -4.45 2.65 2.26
CA TYR A 87 -4.24 1.74 1.13
C TYR A 87 -4.32 0.26 1.51
N VAL A 88 -3.71 -0.16 2.63
CA VAL A 88 -3.71 -1.57 3.05
C VAL A 88 -5.12 -2.05 3.44
N ARG A 89 -5.94 -1.19 4.04
CA ARG A 89 -7.32 -1.54 4.40
C ARG A 89 -8.32 -1.33 3.26
N GLY A 90 -8.00 -0.49 2.28
CA GLY A 90 -8.91 -0.11 1.18
C GLY A 90 -9.45 -1.29 0.37
N GLU A 91 -8.64 -2.35 0.17
CA GLU A 91 -9.06 -3.56 -0.55
C GLU A 91 -10.28 -4.23 0.09
N ARG A 92 -10.47 -4.09 1.41
CA ARG A 92 -11.64 -4.67 2.12
C ARG A 92 -12.96 -4.00 1.74
N PHE A 93 -12.90 -2.84 1.08
CA PHE A 93 -14.06 -2.02 0.74
C PHE A 93 -14.30 -1.92 -0.76
N CYS A 94 -13.24 -2.04 -1.56
CA CYS A 94 -13.31 -1.99 -3.00
C CYS A 94 -12.27 -2.94 -3.59
N ASP A 95 -12.71 -3.96 -4.31
CA ASP A 95 -11.81 -4.85 -5.04
C ASP A 95 -11.00 -4.03 -6.05
N GLY A 96 -9.69 -4.27 -6.11
CA GLY A 96 -8.77 -3.54 -6.99
C GLY A 96 -8.19 -2.25 -6.39
N PHE A 97 -8.45 -1.96 -5.12
CA PHE A 97 -7.82 -0.84 -4.43
C PHE A 97 -6.30 -0.97 -4.39
N TRP A 98 -5.80 -2.16 -4.06
CA TRP A 98 -4.37 -2.46 -4.11
C TRP A 98 -3.85 -2.43 -5.55
N ALA A 99 -4.62 -2.90 -6.52
CA ALA A 99 -4.25 -2.83 -7.94
C ALA A 99 -4.00 -1.38 -8.39
N THR A 100 -4.90 -0.45 -8.05
CA THR A 100 -4.70 0.98 -8.32
C THR A 100 -3.45 1.52 -7.60
N ALA A 101 -3.26 1.17 -6.33
CA ALA A 101 -2.10 1.61 -5.55
C ALA A 101 -0.76 1.08 -6.11
N ILE A 102 -0.78 -0.13 -6.67
CA ILE A 102 0.36 -0.74 -7.38
C ILE A 102 0.66 0.06 -8.65
N ASP A 103 -0.34 0.31 -9.50
CA ASP A 103 -0.18 1.03 -10.78
C ASP A 103 0.37 2.44 -10.57
N GLU A 104 -0.09 3.12 -9.53
CA GLU A 104 0.36 4.46 -9.14
C GLU A 104 1.68 4.48 -8.36
N LYS A 105 2.29 3.31 -8.14
CA LYS A 105 3.54 3.11 -7.38
C LYS A 105 3.47 3.67 -5.95
N ILE A 106 2.28 3.66 -5.34
CA ILE A 106 2.03 4.20 -3.99
C ILE A 106 2.86 3.44 -2.94
N PHE A 107 2.82 2.11 -2.95
CA PHE A 107 3.56 1.31 -1.97
C PHE A 107 5.07 1.56 -2.04
N LEU A 108 5.62 1.72 -3.24
CA LEU A 108 7.04 2.08 -3.42
C LEU A 108 7.36 3.46 -2.84
N LYS A 109 6.53 4.46 -3.12
CA LYS A 109 6.70 5.83 -2.60
C LYS A 109 6.63 5.85 -1.07
N LEU A 110 5.67 5.13 -0.49
CA LEU A 110 5.53 4.98 0.97
C LEU A 110 6.76 4.32 1.57
N LEU A 111 7.23 3.19 1.01
CA LEU A 111 8.42 2.50 1.52
C LEU A 111 9.69 3.36 1.46
N LYS A 112 9.88 4.12 0.37
CA LYS A 112 11.01 5.05 0.24
C LYS A 112 10.95 6.15 1.29
N ARG A 113 9.80 6.81 1.43
CA ARG A 113 9.64 7.88 2.41
C ARG A 113 9.74 7.38 3.85
N LEU A 114 9.13 6.24 4.17
CA LEU A 114 9.22 5.61 5.49
C LEU A 114 10.67 5.30 5.88
N ARG A 115 11.54 4.99 4.91
CA ARG A 115 12.97 4.81 5.16
C ARG A 115 13.63 6.13 5.53
N GLU A 116 13.38 7.18 4.75
CA GLU A 116 13.97 8.52 4.95
C GLU A 116 13.61 9.13 6.31
N VAL A 117 12.37 8.97 6.80
CA VAL A 117 11.94 9.54 8.08
C VAL A 117 12.35 8.70 9.30
N ARG A 118 12.90 7.50 9.07
CA ARG A 118 13.40 6.62 10.12
C ARG A 118 14.89 6.86 10.43
N GLU A 119 15.67 7.27 9.42
CA GLU A 119 17.08 7.63 9.53
C GLU A 119 17.25 9.02 10.19
#